data_AF-G4D6F1-F1
#
_entry.id   AF-G4D6F1-F1
#
_cell.length_a   1.000
_cell.length_b   1.000
_cell.length_c   1.000
_cell.angle_alpha   90.00
_cell.angle_beta   90.00
_cell.angle_gamma   90.00
#
_symmetry.space_group_name_H-M   'P 1'
#
loop_
_entity.id
_entity.type
_entity.pdbx_description
1 polymer ?
#
loop_
_entity_poly.entity_id
_entity_poly.type
_entity_poly.pdbx_seq_one_letter_code
_entity_poly.pdbx_strand_id
1 'polypeptide(L)' 'MINEYIEKVVVYEATGVRQGKDRKQQVDVYFNFIGDCQDHKADIQKIA' A
#
# COMPACT_ATOMS: atom_id res chain seq x y z
N MET A 1 -11.72 0.91 -11.49
CA MET A 1 -10.81 1.83 -10.74
C MET A 1 -10.06 1.05 -9.65
N ILE A 2 -8.92 1.52 -9.14
CA ILE A 2 -8.07 0.76 -8.17
C ILE A 2 -8.83 0.26 -6.92
N ASN A 3 -9.86 0.99 -6.49
CA ASN A 3 -10.70 0.64 -5.35
C ASN A 3 -11.51 -0.65 -5.53
N GLU A 4 -11.80 -1.07 -6.76
CA GLU A 4 -12.53 -2.32 -7.04
C GLU A 4 -11.70 -3.57 -6.73
N TYR A 5 -10.37 -3.43 -6.64
CA TYR A 5 -9.45 -4.53 -6.39
C TYR A 5 -9.01 -4.60 -4.92
N ILE A 6 -9.44 -3.66 -4.07
CA ILE A 6 -9.07 -3.64 -2.65
C ILE A 6 -9.95 -4.64 -1.90
N GLU A 7 -9.34 -5.68 -1.37
CA GLU A 7 -9.99 -6.68 -0.52
C GLU A 7 -10.22 -6.15 0.89
N LYS A 8 -9.17 -5.54 1.45
CA LYS A 8 -9.12 -5.16 2.85
C LYS A 8 -8.14 -4.03 3.05
N VAL A 9 -8.50 -3.07 3.88
CA VAL A 9 -7.57 -2.04 4.39
C VAL A 9 -7.43 -2.24 5.88
N VAL A 10 -6.19 -2.38 6.35
CA VAL A 10 -5.87 -2.43 7.78
C VAL A 10 -5.17 -1.14 8.16
N VAL A 11 -5.75 -0.43 9.12
CA VAL A 11 -5.18 0.80 9.65
C VAL A 11 -4.70 0.52 11.07
N TYR A 12 -3.42 0.76 11.32
CA TYR A 12 -2.84 0.60 12.65
C TYR A 12 -2.93 1.92 13.43
N GLU A 13 -2.79 1.79 14.74
CA GLU A 13 -2.65 2.96 15.60
C GLU A 13 -1.45 3.79 15.15
N ALA A 14 -1.67 5.10 15.05
CA ALA A 14 -0.61 6.01 14.69
C ALA A 14 0.47 6.00 15.78
N THR A 15 1.72 5.77 15.39
CA THR A 15 2.87 5.79 16.28
C THR A 15 3.61 7.12 16.15
N GLY A 16 4.16 7.61 17.27
CA GLY A 16 4.86 8.89 17.35
C GLY A 16 4.33 9.76 18.49
N VAL A 17 5.05 10.86 18.77
CA VAL A 17 4.69 11.81 19.83
C VAL A 17 3.31 12.41 19.52
N ARG A 18 2.48 12.55 20.56
CA ARG A 18 1.05 12.91 20.49
C ARG A 18 0.71 14.21 19.72
N GLN A 19 1.69 15.03 19.32
CA GLN A 19 1.46 16.30 18.64
C GLN A 19 2.54 16.56 17.57
N GLY A 20 2.13 16.59 16.30
CA GLY A 20 2.93 17.19 15.23
C GLY A 20 3.16 16.34 13.97
N LYS A 21 4.00 16.92 13.09
CA LYS A 21 4.39 16.46 11.74
C LYS A 21 5.01 15.06 11.70
N ASP A 22 5.43 14.54 12.86
CA ASP A 22 6.13 13.27 13.01
C ASP A 22 5.20 12.09 13.32
N ARG A 23 3.88 12.32 13.33
CA ARG A 23 2.90 11.24 13.48
C ARG A 23 2.95 10.32 12.26
N LYS A 24 3.35 9.06 12.48
CA LYS A 24 3.38 8.03 11.43
C LYS A 24 2.16 7.14 11.59
N GLN A 25 1.46 6.89 10.48
CA GLN A 25 0.35 5.96 10.43
C GLN A 25 0.68 4.86 9.45
N GLN A 26 0.70 3.62 9.94
CA GLN A 26 0.83 2.46 9.08
C GLN A 26 -0.55 2.10 8.54
N VAL A 27 -0.62 1.87 7.23
CA VAL A 27 -1.80 1.39 6.52
C VAL A 27 -1.37 0.28 5.59
N ASP A 28 -1.93 -0.90 5.78
CA ASP A 28 -1.73 -2.02 4.87
C ASP A 28 -2.98 -2.15 3.99
N VAL A 29 -2.77 -2.25 2.68
CA VAL A 29 -3.84 -2.42 1.68
C VAL A 29 -3.66 -3.78 1.02
N TYR A 30 -4.64 -4.65 1.24
CA TYR A 30 -4.72 -5.97 0.64
C TYR A 30 -5.60 -5.89 -0.60
N PHE A 31 -5.09 -6.44 -1.69
CA PHE A 31 -5.82 -6.51 -2.96
C PHE A 31 -6.25 -7.95 -3.23
N ASN A 32 -7.51 -8.14 -3.63
CA ASN A 32 -8.00 -9.44 -4.07
C ASN A 32 -7.73 -9.54 -5.58
N PHE A 33 -6.56 -10.03 -5.96
CA PHE A 33 -6.24 -10.30 -7.36
C PHE A 33 -6.65 -11.74 -7.71
N ILE A 34 -7.70 -11.87 -8.52
CA ILE A 34 -7.93 -13.08 -9.30
C ILE A 34 -7.70 -12.68 -10.77
N GLY A 35 -6.46 -12.83 -11.25
CA GLY A 35 -6.10 -12.51 -12.64
C GLY A 35 -4.63 -12.78 -12.94
N ASP A 36 -4.39 -13.65 -13.92
CA ASP A 36 -3.09 -14.14 -14.40
C ASP A 36 -2.07 -13.01 -14.58
N CYS A 37 -1.03 -12.98 -13.73
CA CYS A 37 0.10 -12.08 -13.89
C CYS A 37 0.99 -12.60 -15.03
N GLN A 38 0.54 -12.43 -16.27
CA GLN A 38 1.39 -12.64 -17.44
C GLN A 38 2.44 -11.55 -17.47
N ASP A 39 3.58 -11.85 -16.83
CA ASP A 39 4.84 -11.11 -16.78
C ASP A 39 4.93 -10.00 -17.83
N HIS A 40 4.40 -8.82 -17.50
CA HIS A 40 4.91 -7.60 -18.09
C HIS A 40 6.12 -7.24 -17.25
N LYS A 41 7.31 -7.54 -17.78
CA LYS A 41 8.58 -7.01 -17.33
C LYS A 41 8.45 -5.48 -17.23
N ALA A 42 8.02 -5.01 -16.07
CA ALA A 42 8.06 -3.61 -15.74
C ALA A 42 9.50 -3.33 -15.35
N ASP A 43 10.21 -2.63 -16.22
CA ASP A 43 11.53 -2.07 -15.94
C ASP A 43 11.44 -1.22 -14.66
N ILE A 44 11.78 -1.83 -13.53
CA ILE A 44 12.07 -1.10 -12.30
C ILE A 44 13.39 -0.40 -12.57
N GLN A 45 13.32 0.78 -13.17
CA GLN A 45 14.43 1.72 -13.13
C GLN A 45 14.68 2.03 -11.66
N LYS A 46 15.80 1.51 -11.15
CA LYS A 46 16.39 1.91 -9.88
C LYS A 46 16.54 3.43 -9.91
N ILE A 47 15.74 4.13 -9.13
CA ILE A 47 16.03 5.50 -8.77
C ILE A 47 17.20 5.42 -7.78
N ALA A 48 18.38 5.78 -8.27
CA ALA A 48 19.59 6.01 -7.48
C ALA A 48 19.50 7.39 -6.79
#